data_AF-A0A1V5MYD3-F1
#
_entry.id   AF-A0A1V5MYD3-F1
#
_cell.length_a   1.000
_cell.length_b   1.000
_cell.length_c   1.000
_cell.angle_alpha   90.00
_cell.angle_beta   90.00
_cell.angle_gamma   90.00
#
_symmetry.space_group_name_H-M   'P 1'
#
loop_
_entity.id
_entity.type
_entity.pdbx_description
1 polymer ?
#
loop_
_entity_poly.entity_id
_entity_poly.type
_entity_poly.pdbx_seq_one_letter_code
_entity_poly.pdbx_strand_id
1 'polypeptide(L)'
;MGLGKAQDNYELCSLENPTCCWAADYYNDDLEAFALYYDGVESGQKLCVVEGMLEQYKNISTGFDYYQLMTLCADHLQFPSPADVNDDCAVDMLDYAIFSGFWLEPGCGSSPVCVRLDCNQDTILDLVDLASFVNEWLDGAGE
;
A
#
# COMPACT_ATOMS: atom_id res chain seq x y z
N MET A 1 -32.51 2.71 -11.14
CA MET A 1 -31.89 2.66 -9.79
C MET A 1 -30.75 1.68 -9.89
N GLY A 2 -29.51 2.19 -9.91
CA GLY A 2 -28.30 1.37 -10.03
C GLY A 2 -28.22 0.47 -8.80
N LEU A 3 -28.32 -0.83 -9.03
CA LEU A 3 -28.14 -1.84 -7.99
C LEU A 3 -26.70 -1.72 -7.50
N GLY A 4 -26.48 -1.53 -6.20
CA GLY A 4 -25.19 -1.27 -5.55
C GLY A 4 -24.12 -2.33 -5.84
N LYS A 5 -23.52 -2.27 -7.02
CA LYS A 5 -22.52 -3.22 -7.54
C LYS A 5 -21.24 -2.54 -8.02
N ALA A 6 -21.14 -1.21 -7.92
CA ALA A 6 -20.03 -0.43 -8.46
C ALA A 6 -19.75 0.89 -7.73
N GLN A 7 -20.50 1.26 -6.69
CA GLN A 7 -20.19 2.45 -5.91
C GLN A 7 -19.22 2.16 -4.77
N ASP A 8 -19.07 0.88 -4.42
CA ASP A 8 -18.47 0.42 -3.17
C ASP A 8 -17.28 -0.53 -3.41
N ASN A 9 -16.88 -0.68 -4.68
CA ASN A 9 -15.77 -1.53 -5.11
C ASN A 9 -14.70 -0.68 -5.79
N TYR A 10 -13.44 -1.10 -5.65
CA TYR A 10 -12.32 -0.59 -6.43
C TYR A 10 -11.72 -1.68 -7.31
N GLU A 11 -10.97 -1.25 -8.33
CA GLU A 11 -10.25 -2.15 -9.22
C GLU A 11 -8.80 -2.25 -8.75
N LEU A 12 -8.34 -3.48 -8.49
CA LEU A 12 -6.94 -3.78 -8.22
C LEU A 12 -6.30 -4.31 -9.49
N CYS A 13 -5.29 -3.62 -9.97
CA CYS A 13 -4.53 -4.02 -11.14
C CYS A 13 -3.10 -4.39 -10.74
N SER A 14 -2.59 -5.48 -11.28
CA SER A 14 -1.17 -5.81 -11.13
C SER A 14 -0.31 -4.78 -11.88
N LEU A 15 0.80 -4.37 -11.25
CA LEU A 15 1.78 -3.48 -11.88
C LEU A 15 2.65 -4.22 -12.90
N GLU A 16 2.84 -5.52 -12.71
CA GLU A 16 3.65 -6.37 -13.59
C GLU A 16 2.85 -6.91 -14.78
N ASN A 17 1.56 -7.18 -14.57
CA ASN A 17 0.66 -7.78 -15.57
C ASN A 17 -0.63 -6.95 -15.69
N PRO A 18 -1.18 -6.74 -16.90
CA PRO A 18 -2.39 -5.94 -17.11
C PRO A 18 -3.68 -6.65 -16.70
N THR A 19 -3.63 -7.49 -15.67
CA THR A 19 -4.77 -8.20 -15.09
C THR A 19 -5.30 -7.42 -13.91
N CYS A 20 -6.61 -7.19 -13.89
CA CYS A 20 -7.29 -6.53 -12.79
C CYS A 20 -8.38 -7.42 -12.21
N CYS A 21 -8.67 -7.22 -10.92
CA CYS A 21 -9.80 -7.81 -10.23
C CYS A 21 -10.58 -6.75 -9.47
N TRP A 22 -11.83 -7.07 -9.12
CA TRP A 22 -12.61 -6.25 -8.21
C TRP A 22 -12.17 -6.53 -6.77
N ALA A 23 -12.14 -5.48 -5.95
CA ALA A 23 -11.93 -5.58 -4.52
C ALA A 23 -12.84 -4.61 -3.75
N ALA A 24 -13.02 -4.89 -2.46
CA ALA A 24 -13.59 -3.95 -1.51
C ALA A 24 -13.08 -4.20 -0.09
N ASP A 25 -13.30 -3.21 0.76
CA ASP A 25 -12.80 -3.07 2.12
C ASP A 25 -13.91 -2.70 3.14
N TYR A 26 -15.18 -2.82 2.75
CA TYR A 26 -16.32 -2.56 3.63
C TYR A 26 -16.59 -3.67 4.66
N TYR A 27 -15.85 -4.79 4.61
CA TYR A 27 -16.01 -5.93 5.53
C TYR A 27 -14.99 -5.89 6.70
N ASN A 28 -14.22 -4.82 6.81
CA ASN A 28 -13.20 -4.66 7.83
C ASN A 28 -13.84 -4.60 9.24
N ASP A 29 -13.57 -5.63 10.05
CA ASP A 29 -14.19 -5.81 11.37
C ASP A 29 -13.60 -4.89 12.46
N ASP A 30 -12.45 -4.29 12.16
CA ASP A 30 -11.67 -3.38 12.99
C ASP A 30 -12.02 -1.90 12.77
N LEU A 31 -12.89 -1.59 11.81
CA LEU A 31 -13.37 -0.23 11.58
C LEU A 31 -14.53 0.15 12.51
N GLU A 32 -14.66 1.46 12.77
CA GLU A 32 -15.78 2.02 13.50
C GLU A 32 -17.12 1.64 12.85
N ALA A 33 -18.17 1.42 13.65
CA ALA A 33 -19.45 0.87 13.19
C ALA A 33 -20.18 1.71 12.10
N PHE A 34 -19.72 2.93 11.82
CA PHE A 34 -20.26 3.82 10.79
C PHE A 34 -19.26 4.11 9.66
N ALA A 35 -18.04 3.57 9.73
CA ALA A 35 -17.11 3.59 8.62
C ALA A 35 -17.65 2.66 7.53
N LEU A 36 -17.82 3.19 6.33
CA LEU A 36 -18.24 2.40 5.17
C LEU A 36 -17.04 1.73 4.48
N TYR A 37 -15.84 2.33 4.62
CA TYR A 37 -14.60 1.93 3.94
C TYR A 37 -13.40 2.27 4.82
N TYR A 38 -12.26 1.66 4.52
CA TYR A 38 -10.97 2.09 5.01
C TYR A 38 -10.56 3.38 4.27
N ASP A 39 -10.09 4.39 5.01
CA ASP A 39 -9.80 5.71 4.45
C ASP A 39 -8.42 5.81 3.76
N GLY A 40 -7.59 4.76 3.88
CA GLY A 40 -6.25 4.73 3.27
C GLY A 40 -6.19 4.23 1.82
N VAL A 41 -7.30 3.76 1.23
CA VAL A 41 -7.31 3.36 -0.19
C VAL A 41 -7.72 4.55 -1.08
N GLU A 42 -6.76 5.03 -1.87
CA GLU A 42 -6.97 6.11 -2.83
C GLU A 42 -6.73 5.66 -4.29
N SER A 43 -7.29 6.40 -5.25
CA SER A 43 -7.07 6.11 -6.67
C SER A 43 -5.60 6.29 -7.05
N GLY A 44 -4.99 5.22 -7.57
CA GLY A 44 -3.56 5.20 -7.95
C GLY A 44 -2.63 4.82 -6.80
N GLN A 45 -3.16 4.50 -5.63
CA GLN A 45 -2.39 4.01 -4.50
C GLN A 45 -1.72 2.66 -4.83
N LYS A 46 -0.41 2.56 -4.55
CA LYS A 46 0.31 1.28 -4.59
C LYS A 46 0.00 0.52 -3.29
N LEU A 47 -0.28 -0.77 -3.43
CA LEU A 47 -0.41 -1.72 -2.33
C LEU A 47 0.66 -2.79 -2.52
N CYS A 48 1.27 -3.20 -1.42
CA CYS A 48 2.28 -4.25 -1.37
C CYS A 48 1.65 -5.62 -1.17
N VAL A 49 0.68 -5.71 -0.27
CA VAL A 49 -0.08 -6.93 -0.01
C VAL A 49 -1.56 -6.59 0.04
N VAL A 50 -2.37 -7.48 -0.51
CA VAL A 50 -3.84 -7.48 -0.35
C VAL A 50 -4.29 -8.88 0.00
N GLU A 51 -4.71 -9.06 1.25
CA GLU A 51 -5.23 -10.33 1.77
C GLU A 51 -6.74 -10.29 1.98
N GLY A 52 -7.34 -11.47 2.17
CA GLY A 52 -8.76 -11.57 2.51
C GLY A 52 -9.42 -12.81 1.92
N MET A 53 -10.72 -12.70 1.68
CA MET A 53 -11.50 -13.78 1.08
C MET A 53 -11.93 -13.44 -0.34
N LEU A 54 -11.92 -14.46 -1.21
CA LEU A 54 -12.51 -14.37 -2.53
C LEU A 54 -14.00 -14.66 -2.45
N GLU A 55 -14.81 -13.67 -2.82
CA GLU A 55 -16.25 -13.82 -3.00
C GLU A 55 -16.60 -14.00 -4.48
N GLN A 56 -17.50 -14.94 -4.77
CA GLN A 56 -18.04 -15.14 -6.11
C GLN A 56 -19.47 -14.64 -6.20
N TYR A 57 -19.70 -13.71 -7.13
CA TYR A 57 -21.04 -13.23 -7.47
C TYR A 57 -21.52 -13.84 -8.77
N LYS A 58 -22.47 -14.78 -8.66
CA LYS A 58 -23.08 -15.43 -9.83
C LYS A 58 -24.55 -15.04 -9.97
N ASN A 59 -24.88 -14.27 -11.01
CA ASN A 59 -26.27 -14.04 -11.40
C ASN A 59 -26.60 -14.74 -12.72
N ILE A 60 -27.24 -15.92 -12.60
CA ILE A 60 -27.61 -16.78 -13.74
C ILE A 60 -28.66 -16.12 -14.64
N SER A 61 -29.56 -15.29 -14.10
CA SER A 61 -30.66 -14.71 -14.88
C SER A 61 -30.23 -13.54 -15.76
N THR A 62 -29.20 -12.80 -15.36
CA THR A 62 -28.68 -11.64 -16.10
C THR A 62 -27.30 -11.87 -16.74
N GLY A 63 -26.68 -13.03 -16.50
CA GLY A 63 -25.47 -13.47 -17.21
C GLY A 63 -24.16 -12.82 -16.75
N PHE A 64 -24.08 -12.33 -15.51
CA PHE A 64 -22.83 -11.80 -14.95
C PHE A 64 -22.29 -12.76 -13.89
N ASP A 65 -20.99 -13.06 -13.99
CA ASP A 65 -20.18 -13.82 -13.03
C ASP A 65 -18.90 -13.02 -12.82
N TYR A 66 -18.59 -12.65 -11.57
CA TYR A 66 -17.33 -12.02 -11.22
C TYR A 66 -16.87 -12.48 -9.84
N TYR A 67 -15.55 -12.36 -9.63
CA TYR A 67 -14.90 -12.58 -8.35
C TYR A 67 -14.48 -11.24 -7.77
N GLN A 68 -14.57 -11.12 -6.45
CA GLN A 68 -14.17 -9.95 -5.70
C GLN A 68 -13.31 -10.38 -4.51
N LEU A 69 -12.21 -9.68 -4.27
CA LEU A 69 -11.42 -9.82 -3.05
C LEU A 69 -12.00 -8.91 -1.96
N MET A 70 -12.29 -9.45 -0.79
CA MET A 70 -12.77 -8.68 0.36
C MET A 70 -11.74 -8.74 1.48
N THR A 71 -11.23 -7.58 1.88
CA THR A 71 -10.39 -7.46 3.09
C THR A 71 -11.26 -7.62 4.34
N LEU A 72 -10.69 -8.21 5.38
CA LEU A 72 -11.41 -8.52 6.61
C LEU A 72 -11.01 -7.59 7.76
N CYS A 73 -9.89 -6.88 7.61
CA CYS A 73 -9.41 -5.82 8.50
C CYS A 73 -8.46 -4.90 7.72
N ALA A 74 -8.07 -3.76 8.31
CA ALA A 74 -7.14 -2.82 7.68
C ALA A 74 -5.75 -3.43 7.43
N ASP A 75 -5.26 -4.28 8.33
CA ASP A 75 -3.93 -4.91 8.23
C ASP A 75 -3.81 -5.90 7.05
N HIS A 76 -4.92 -6.30 6.42
CA HIS A 76 -4.91 -7.06 5.17
C HIS A 76 -4.53 -6.20 3.95
N LEU A 77 -4.39 -4.88 4.12
CA LEU A 77 -3.85 -3.96 3.14
C LEU A 77 -2.49 -3.46 3.64
N GLN A 78 -1.41 -3.96 3.02
CA GLN A 78 -0.07 -3.43 3.31
C GLN A 78 0.30 -2.38 2.27
N PHE A 79 0.75 -1.23 2.73
CA PHE A 79 1.19 -0.10 1.92
C PHE A 79 2.72 -0.07 1.86
N PRO A 80 3.33 0.52 0.82
CA PRO A 80 4.78 0.71 0.81
C PRO A 80 5.23 1.50 2.04
N SER A 81 6.22 0.94 2.75
CA SER A 81 6.89 1.67 3.83
C SER A 81 7.56 2.93 3.27
N PRO A 82 7.61 4.06 4.01
CA PRO A 82 8.43 5.20 3.62
C PRO A 82 9.91 4.83 3.37
N ALA A 83 10.39 3.79 4.05
CA ALA A 83 11.75 3.24 3.95
C ALA A 83 11.97 2.33 2.72
N ASP A 84 10.91 1.85 2.05
CA ASP A 84 10.97 1.13 0.77
C ASP A 84 11.22 2.15 -0.35
N VAL A 85 12.49 2.50 -0.58
CA VAL A 85 12.91 3.58 -1.50
C VAL A 85 13.20 3.13 -2.90
N ASN A 86 13.35 1.83 -3.11
CA ASN A 86 13.41 1.25 -4.44
C ASN A 86 12.01 0.89 -5.00
N ASP A 87 10.96 1.05 -4.18
CA ASP A 87 9.57 0.74 -4.47
C ASP A 87 9.36 -0.74 -4.85
N ASP A 88 10.01 -1.68 -4.17
CA ASP A 88 9.87 -3.13 -4.37
C ASP A 88 9.00 -3.84 -3.30
N CYS A 89 8.41 -3.07 -2.39
CA CYS A 89 7.58 -3.53 -1.29
C CYS A 89 8.31 -4.31 -0.20
N ALA A 90 9.64 -4.24 -0.14
CA ALA A 90 10.43 -4.70 0.98
C ALA A 90 11.36 -3.58 1.45
N VAL A 91 11.68 -3.56 2.74
CA VAL A 91 12.73 -2.71 3.29
C VAL A 91 13.94 -3.57 3.57
N ASP A 92 14.93 -3.51 2.67
CA ASP A 92 16.10 -4.36 2.74
C ASP A 92 17.43 -3.64 2.46
N MET A 93 18.47 -4.42 2.17
CA MET A 93 19.81 -3.90 1.92
C MET A 93 19.90 -3.03 0.66
N LEU A 94 18.99 -3.17 -0.29
CA LEU A 94 18.90 -2.32 -1.48
C LEU A 94 18.40 -0.93 -1.12
N ASP A 95 17.41 -0.83 -0.23
CA ASP A 95 16.93 0.45 0.31
C ASP A 95 18.00 1.13 1.15
N TYR A 96 18.68 0.36 2.00
CA TYR A 96 19.80 0.87 2.77
C TYR A 96 20.94 1.38 1.87
N ALA A 97 21.21 0.70 0.75
CA ALA A 97 22.21 1.15 -0.20
C ALA A 97 21.85 2.52 -0.79
N ILE A 98 20.58 2.74 -1.15
CA ILE A 98 20.07 4.03 -1.61
C ILE A 98 20.19 5.08 -0.50
N PHE A 99 19.75 4.78 0.72
CA PHE A 99 19.87 5.65 1.89
C PHE A 99 21.31 6.10 2.12
N SER A 100 22.26 5.15 2.13
CA SER A 100 23.69 5.41 2.34
C SER A 100 24.30 6.32 1.27
N GLY A 101 23.71 6.36 0.07
CA GLY A 101 24.13 7.24 -1.02
C GLY A 101 23.93 8.73 -0.73
N PHE A 102 23.01 9.07 0.18
CA PHE A 102 22.70 10.44 0.58
C PHE A 102 23.21 10.78 2.00
N TRP A 103 24.02 9.91 2.60
CA TRP A 103 24.44 10.04 4.00
C TRP A 103 25.18 11.35 4.28
N LEU A 104 24.64 12.15 5.20
CA LEU A 104 25.13 13.49 5.57
C LEU A 104 25.21 14.46 4.38
N GLU A 105 24.48 14.19 3.30
CA GLU A 105 24.36 15.13 2.19
C GLU A 105 23.42 16.26 2.60
N PRO A 106 23.87 17.53 2.55
CA PRO A 106 23.01 18.64 2.89
C PRO A 106 22.03 18.95 1.75
N GLY A 107 20.77 19.22 2.09
CA GLY A 107 19.80 19.78 1.16
C GLY A 107 19.01 18.74 0.39
N CYS A 108 18.30 17.86 1.11
CA CYS A 108 17.41 16.86 0.50
C CYS A 108 16.35 17.43 -0.46
N GLY A 109 16.00 18.72 -0.36
CA GLY A 109 14.86 19.33 -1.07
C GLY A 109 14.82 19.21 -2.61
N SER A 110 15.91 18.84 -3.29
CA SER A 110 15.90 18.60 -4.75
C SER A 110 15.78 17.13 -5.17
N SER A 111 15.94 16.18 -4.25
CA SER A 111 15.84 14.74 -4.51
C SER A 111 14.58 14.19 -3.85
N PRO A 112 13.56 13.75 -4.62
CA PRO A 112 12.35 13.17 -4.04
C PRO A 112 12.63 11.99 -3.10
N VAL A 113 13.66 11.20 -3.41
CA VAL A 113 14.10 10.07 -2.57
C VAL A 113 14.70 10.55 -1.24
N CYS A 114 15.54 11.58 -1.29
CA CYS A 114 16.13 12.17 -0.07
C CYS A 114 15.04 12.78 0.81
N VAL A 115 14.08 13.53 0.23
CA VAL A 115 12.94 14.11 0.95
C VAL A 115 12.10 13.04 1.65
N ARG A 116 11.92 11.87 1.02
CA ARG A 116 11.20 10.75 1.63
C ARG A 116 11.96 10.15 2.82
N LEU A 117 13.28 10.02 2.70
CA LEU A 117 14.12 9.44 3.75
C LEU A 117 14.39 10.39 4.92
N ASP A 118 14.32 11.70 4.69
CA ASP A 118 14.45 12.77 5.68
C ASP A 118 13.20 12.82 6.57
N CYS A 119 13.12 11.85 7.47
CA CYS A 119 11.96 11.58 8.32
C CYS A 119 11.73 12.70 9.34
N ASN A 120 12.80 13.35 9.80
CA ASN A 120 12.72 14.45 10.76
C ASN A 120 12.58 15.84 10.08
N GLN A 121 12.69 15.89 8.74
CA GLN A 121 12.57 17.08 7.88
C GLN A 121 13.60 18.17 8.19
N ASP A 122 14.80 17.80 8.66
CA ASP A 122 15.89 18.73 8.95
C ASP A 122 16.80 19.01 7.75
N THR A 123 16.49 18.40 6.60
CA THR A 123 17.17 18.53 5.30
C THR A 123 18.51 17.82 5.20
N ILE A 124 18.89 17.00 6.19
CA ILE A 124 20.15 16.26 6.25
C ILE A 124 19.88 14.81 6.67
N LEU A 125 20.23 13.84 5.82
CA LEU A 125 20.11 12.43 6.20
C LEU A 125 21.17 12.02 7.22
N ASP A 126 20.76 11.79 8.46
CA ASP A 126 21.67 11.48 9.57
C ASP A 126 21.21 10.30 10.45
N LEU A 127 21.78 10.20 11.65
CA LEU A 127 21.46 9.12 12.59
C LEU A 127 20.00 9.11 13.05
N VAL A 128 19.31 10.24 13.05
CA VAL A 128 17.89 10.34 13.41
C VAL A 128 17.03 9.70 12.33
N ASP A 129 17.35 9.94 11.05
CA ASP A 129 16.66 9.31 9.93
C ASP A 129 16.98 7.83 9.84
N LEU A 130 18.24 7.44 10.06
CA LEU A 130 18.62 6.03 10.11
C LEU A 130 17.87 5.29 11.22
N ALA A 131 17.68 5.91 12.39
CA ALA A 131 16.91 5.30 13.46
C ALA A 131 15.44 5.09 13.06
N SER A 132 14.86 5.99 12.26
CA SER A 132 13.51 5.86 11.72
C SER A 132 13.47 4.74 10.67
N PHE A 133 14.39 4.73 9.72
CA PHE A 133 14.55 3.68 8.71
C PHE A 133 14.67 2.27 9.32
N VAL A 134 15.47 2.12 10.38
CA VAL A 134 15.69 0.82 11.03
C VAL A 134 14.45 0.31 11.76
N ASN A 135 13.49 1.16 12.13
CA ASN A 135 12.22 0.70 12.71
C ASN A 135 11.37 -0.07 11.68
N GLU A 136 11.58 0.22 10.40
CA GLU A 136 10.90 -0.42 9.27
C GLU A 136 11.74 -1.57 8.68
N TRP A 137 12.89 -1.90 9.29
CA TRP A 137 13.82 -2.89 8.74
C TRP A 137 13.17 -4.26 8.60
N LEU A 138 13.26 -4.84 7.40
CA LEU A 138 12.63 -6.10 7.00
C LEU A 138 11.10 -6.06 6.94
N ASP A 139 10.48 -4.87 6.97
CA ASP A 139 9.07 -4.77 6.59
C ASP A 139 8.88 -5.21 5.13
N GLY A 140 7.83 -5.99 4.86
CA GLY A 140 7.61 -6.66 3.58
C GLY A 140 8.67 -7.71 3.15
N ALA A 141 9.79 -7.82 3.87
CA ALA A 141 10.88 -8.74 3.56
C ALA A 141 10.61 -10.13 4.18
N GLY A 142 9.62 -10.84 3.66
CA GLY A 142 9.38 -12.24 4.03
C GLY A 142 7.91 -12.62 4.15
N GLU A 143 7.26 -12.76 3.00
CA GLU A 143 6.10 -13.64 2.80
C GLU A 143 6.39 -14.68 1.71
#